data_AF-A0A850BD90-F1
#
_entry.id   AF-A0A850BD90-F1
#
_cell.length_a   1.000
_cell.length_b   1.000
_cell.length_c   1.000
_cell.angle_alpha   90.00
_cell.angle_beta   90.00
_cell.angle_gamma   90.00
#
_symmetry.space_group_name_H-M   'P 1'
#
loop_
_entity.id
_entity.type
_entity.pdbx_description
1 polymer ?
#
loop_
_entity_poly.entity_id
_entity_poly.type
_entity_poly.pdbx_seq_one_letter_code
_entity_poly.pdbx_strand_id
1 'polypeptide(L)'
;MLTPADIELIRRIRGTTVALGALLCAFARRGKALFRDEPARADALLSAIRPHPLYRAGKIQFDLLELDELMIDGTPLPLGLDERELIRAMTRVLERIEQTLEETGGGAPAQSKTETRSKSSLSRELSPEPAPPGGWPVLDASDYLYDLVVLGLLRELSRMRLTG
;
A
#
# COMPACT_ATOMS: atom_id res chain seq x y z
N MET A 1 -2.67 -4.29 33.12
CA MET A 1 -2.46 -5.66 32.60
C MET A 1 -3.21 -5.74 31.28
N LEU A 2 -2.56 -6.15 30.19
CA LEU A 2 -3.22 -6.34 28.89
C LEU A 2 -4.08 -7.62 28.95
N THR A 3 -5.32 -7.52 28.49
CA THR A 3 -6.21 -8.68 28.34
C THR A 3 -5.84 -9.49 27.08
N PRO A 4 -6.29 -10.75 26.97
CA PRO A 4 -6.13 -11.51 25.73
C PRO A 4 -6.73 -10.81 24.50
N ALA A 5 -7.82 -10.04 24.68
CA ALA A 5 -8.43 -9.25 23.61
C ALA A 5 -7.53 -8.10 23.17
N ASP A 6 -6.88 -7.40 24.12
CA ASP A 6 -5.93 -6.33 23.80
C ASP A 6 -4.73 -6.86 23.01
N ILE A 7 -4.21 -8.03 23.41
CA ILE A 7 -3.08 -8.68 22.72
C ILE A 7 -3.44 -9.03 21.27
N GLU A 8 -4.62 -9.59 21.05
CA GLU A 8 -5.08 -9.95 19.71
C GLU A 8 -5.31 -8.71 18.84
N LEU A 9 -5.90 -7.66 19.39
CA LEU A 9 -6.07 -6.38 18.69
C LEU A 9 -4.72 -5.78 18.29
N ILE A 10 -3.76 -5.70 19.21
CA ILE A 10 -2.41 -5.19 18.93
C ILE A 10 -1.72 -6.03 17.85
N ARG A 11 -1.89 -7.35 17.87
CA ARG A 11 -1.34 -8.25 16.85
C ARG A 11 -1.93 -7.96 15.46
N ARG A 12 -3.24 -7.69 15.37
CA ARG A 12 -3.93 -7.32 14.12
C ARG A 12 -3.47 -5.97 13.61
N ILE A 13 -3.45 -4.94 14.47
CA ILE A 13 -2.92 -3.61 14.13
C ILE A 13 -1.53 -3.75 13.53
N ARG A 14 -0.62 -4.48 14.20
CA ARG A 14 0.74 -4.72 13.70
C ARG A 14 0.76 -5.40 12.33
N GLY A 15 -0.06 -6.44 12.14
CA GLY A 15 -0.17 -7.14 10.87
C GLY A 15 -0.66 -6.23 9.73
N THR A 16 -1.62 -5.35 10.02
CA THR A 16 -2.13 -4.35 9.08
C THR A 16 -1.07 -3.30 8.77
N THR A 17 -0.36 -2.78 9.78
CA THR A 17 0.73 -1.81 9.62
C THR A 17 1.85 -2.37 8.72
N VAL A 18 2.27 -3.62 8.94
CA VAL A 18 3.30 -4.26 8.11
C VAL A 18 2.82 -4.41 6.66
N ALA A 19 1.58 -4.83 6.45
CA ALA A 19 1.01 -4.97 5.11
C ALA A 19 0.88 -3.62 4.38
N LEU A 20 0.48 -2.57 5.10
CA LEU A 20 0.42 -1.20 4.58
C LEU A 20 1.81 -0.69 4.20
N GLY A 21 2.81 -0.81 5.07
CA GLY A 21 4.19 -0.40 4.79
C GLY A 21 4.73 -1.09 3.54
N ALA A 22 4.56 -2.41 3.44
CA ALA A 22 5.02 -3.19 2.28
C ALA A 22 4.36 -2.75 0.96
N LEU A 23 3.08 -2.37 1.00
CA LEU A 23 2.34 -1.84 -0.14
C LEU A 23 2.82 -0.44 -0.54
N LEU A 24 2.97 0.47 0.44
CA LEU A 24 3.47 1.82 0.21
C LEU A 24 4.90 1.79 -0.37
N CYS A 25 5.77 0.92 0.14
CA CYS A 25 7.10 0.68 -0.43
C CYS A 25 7.03 0.26 -1.90
N ALA A 26 6.11 -0.65 -2.25
CA ALA A 26 5.95 -1.09 -3.62
C ALA A 26 5.50 0.05 -4.55
N PHE A 27 4.60 0.92 -4.09
CA PHE A 27 4.23 2.12 -4.85
C PHE A 27 5.39 3.11 -4.95
N ALA A 28 6.08 3.41 -3.85
CA ALA A 28 7.20 4.34 -3.85
C ALA A 28 8.33 3.90 -4.79
N ARG A 29 8.67 2.61 -4.84
CA ARG A 29 9.68 2.10 -5.79
C ARG A 29 9.23 2.24 -7.24
N ARG A 30 7.94 2.05 -7.53
CA ARG A 30 7.37 2.28 -8.87
C ARG A 30 7.35 3.76 -9.25
N GLY A 31 7.06 4.64 -8.30
CA GLY A 31 7.15 6.08 -8.47
C GLY A 31 8.59 6.55 -8.68
N LYS A 32 9.55 6.00 -7.91
CA LYS A 32 10.98 6.29 -8.09
C LYS A 32 11.49 5.81 -9.44
N ALA A 33 11.01 4.65 -9.90
CA ALA A 33 11.29 4.19 -11.25
C ALA A 33 10.72 5.15 -12.30
N LEU A 34 9.49 5.66 -12.12
CA LEU A 34 8.92 6.67 -13.02
C LEU A 34 9.74 7.97 -13.01
N PHE A 35 10.19 8.42 -11.83
CA PHE A 35 11.02 9.62 -11.70
C PHE A 35 12.37 9.46 -12.41
N ARG A 36 12.98 8.27 -12.34
CA ARG A 36 14.23 7.93 -13.05
C ARG A 36 14.03 7.80 -14.56
N ASP A 37 12.99 7.08 -14.97
CA ASP A 37 12.81 6.66 -16.37
C ASP A 37 12.12 7.75 -17.22
N GLU A 38 11.19 8.52 -16.63
CA GLU A 38 10.39 9.55 -17.29
C GLU A 38 10.27 10.83 -16.42
N PRO A 39 11.38 11.53 -16.11
CA PRO A 39 11.40 12.63 -15.14
C PRO A 39 10.43 13.77 -15.49
N ALA A 40 10.40 14.19 -16.77
CA ALA A 40 9.49 15.26 -17.21
C ALA A 40 8.01 14.91 -17.01
N ARG A 41 7.65 13.63 -17.15
CA ARG A 41 6.28 13.16 -16.90
C ARG A 41 5.99 13.13 -15.40
N ALA A 42 6.93 12.67 -14.58
CA ALA A 42 6.78 12.67 -13.13
C ALA A 42 6.56 14.10 -12.60
N ASP A 43 7.37 15.07 -13.05
CA ASP A 43 7.23 16.48 -12.67
C ASP A 43 5.89 17.07 -13.10
N ALA A 44 5.44 16.77 -14.33
CA ALA A 44 4.14 17.22 -14.81
C ALA A 44 2.98 16.66 -13.98
N LEU A 45 3.03 15.36 -13.62
CA LEU A 45 2.03 14.72 -12.76
C LEU A 45 2.01 15.36 -11.37
N LEU A 46 3.16 15.53 -10.72
CA LEU A 46 3.24 16.17 -9.40
C LEU A 46 2.73 17.61 -9.43
N SER A 47 3.11 18.37 -10.46
CA SER A 47 2.65 19.75 -10.66
C SER A 47 1.14 19.82 -10.82
N ALA A 48 0.54 18.87 -11.53
CA ALA A 48 -0.90 18.80 -11.71
C ALA A 48 -1.65 18.44 -10.42
N ILE A 49 -1.14 17.49 -9.62
CA ILE A 49 -1.87 16.97 -8.44
C ILE A 49 -1.68 17.77 -7.16
N ARG A 50 -0.51 18.39 -6.94
CA ARG A 50 -0.17 19.11 -5.69
C ARG A 50 -1.17 20.21 -5.28
N PRO A 51 -1.80 20.94 -6.21
CA PRO A 51 -2.84 21.91 -5.86
C PRO A 51 -4.13 21.28 -5.31
N HIS A 52 -4.41 20.01 -5.63
CA HIS A 52 -5.69 19.39 -5.28
C HIS A 52 -5.81 19.11 -3.77
N PRO A 53 -6.97 19.41 -3.15
CA PRO A 53 -7.20 19.15 -1.72
C PRO A 53 -6.97 17.70 -1.30
N LEU A 54 -7.33 16.72 -2.15
CA LEU A 54 -7.15 15.29 -1.86
C LEU A 54 -5.67 14.92 -1.72
N TYR A 55 -4.81 15.46 -2.59
CA TYR A 55 -3.37 15.24 -2.47
C TYR A 55 -2.84 15.87 -1.17
N ARG A 56 -3.31 17.06 -0.78
CA ARG A 56 -2.88 17.73 0.46
C ARG A 56 -3.35 17.00 1.70
N ALA A 57 -4.59 16.50 1.70
CA ALA A 57 -5.13 15.70 2.79
C ALA A 57 -4.35 14.40 2.97
N GLY A 58 -4.04 13.70 1.87
CA GLY A 58 -3.20 12.52 1.88
C GLY A 58 -1.79 12.82 2.40
N LYS A 59 -1.21 13.96 2.01
CA LYS A 59 0.10 14.41 2.51
C LYS A 59 0.07 14.62 4.03
N ILE A 60 -0.91 15.38 4.52
CA ILE A 60 -1.07 15.62 5.97
C ILE A 60 -1.22 14.30 6.71
N GLN A 61 -2.02 13.37 6.20
CA GLN A 61 -2.21 12.05 6.82
C GLN A 61 -0.93 11.22 6.80
N PHE A 62 -0.17 11.26 5.71
CA PHE A 62 1.10 10.55 5.56
C PHE A 62 2.14 11.07 6.55
N ASP A 63 2.29 12.40 6.63
CA ASP A 63 3.22 13.06 7.54
C ASP A 63 2.78 12.83 9.01
N LEU A 64 1.48 12.93 9.33
CA LEU A 64 0.94 12.74 10.69
C LEU A 64 1.12 11.33 11.24
N LEU A 65 1.04 10.32 10.36
CA LEU A 65 1.18 8.92 10.74
C LEU A 65 2.63 8.41 10.61
N GLU A 66 3.58 9.30 10.26
CA GLU A 66 5.00 8.95 10.09
C GLU A 66 5.16 7.73 9.16
N LEU A 67 4.39 7.72 8.06
CA LEU A 67 4.33 6.57 7.15
C LEU A 67 5.66 6.33 6.42
N ASP A 68 6.51 7.36 6.31
CA ASP A 68 7.87 7.24 5.80
C ASP A 68 8.74 6.35 6.68
N GLU A 69 8.65 6.45 8.02
CA GLU A 69 9.39 5.58 8.93
C GLU A 69 8.98 4.11 8.74
N LEU A 70 7.68 3.85 8.55
CA LEU A 70 7.16 2.51 8.26
C LEU A 70 7.68 1.93 6.93
N MET A 71 8.07 2.80 6.00
CA MET A 71 8.52 2.41 4.67
C MET A 71 10.03 2.17 4.61
N ILE A 72 10.84 2.90 5.38
CA ILE A 72 12.31 2.74 5.38
C ILE A 72 12.72 1.37 5.93
N ASP A 73 11.97 0.83 6.90
CA ASP A 73 12.19 -0.50 7.51
C ASP A 73 11.26 -1.61 6.96
N GLY A 74 10.32 -1.26 6.09
CA GLY A 74 9.31 -2.19 5.59
C GLY A 74 9.90 -3.27 4.69
N THR A 75 9.70 -4.55 5.02
CA THR A 75 9.99 -5.64 4.06
C THR A 75 9.09 -5.44 2.84
N PRO A 76 9.65 -5.20 1.63
CA PRO A 76 8.85 -4.95 0.45
C PRO A 76 7.96 -6.15 0.14
N LEU A 77 6.75 -5.92 -0.37
CA LEU A 77 5.95 -7.00 -0.99
C LEU A 77 6.83 -7.72 -2.03
N PRO A 78 6.62 -9.04 -2.25
CA PRO A 78 7.36 -9.79 -3.26
C PRO A 78 7.44 -9.01 -4.57
N LEU A 79 8.68 -8.73 -4.97
CA LEU A 79 8.97 -7.92 -6.14
C LEU A 79 8.56 -8.72 -7.37
N GLY A 80 7.50 -8.28 -8.05
CA GLY A 80 6.91 -9.01 -9.17
C GLY A 80 5.38 -9.04 -9.19
N LEU A 81 4.70 -8.40 -8.22
CA LEU A 81 3.24 -8.25 -8.31
C LEU A 81 2.88 -7.49 -9.59
N ASP A 82 2.03 -8.08 -10.42
CA ASP A 82 1.47 -7.37 -11.55
C ASP A 82 0.57 -6.22 -11.08
N GLU A 83 0.15 -5.38 -12.00
CA GLU A 83 -0.68 -4.21 -11.71
C GLU A 83 -1.99 -4.57 -10.98
N ARG A 84 -2.65 -5.65 -11.42
CA ARG A 84 -3.93 -6.10 -10.84
C ARG A 84 -3.73 -6.67 -9.46
N GLU A 85 -2.63 -7.37 -9.23
CA GLU A 85 -2.24 -7.92 -7.95
C GLU A 85 -1.92 -6.82 -6.93
N LEU A 86 -1.28 -5.74 -7.35
CA LEU A 86 -1.01 -4.60 -6.47
C LEU A 86 -2.29 -3.90 -6.04
N ILE A 87 -3.24 -3.69 -6.96
CA ILE A 87 -4.55 -3.10 -6.63
C ILE A 87 -5.35 -4.03 -5.73
N ARG A 88 -5.37 -5.33 -6.01
CA ARG A 88 -6.00 -6.31 -5.10
C ARG A 88 -5.34 -6.30 -3.73
N ALA A 89 -4.02 -6.16 -3.65
CA ALA A 89 -3.31 -6.02 -2.39
C ALA A 89 -3.75 -4.74 -1.65
N MET A 90 -3.91 -3.62 -2.37
CA MET A 90 -4.44 -2.37 -1.81
C MET A 90 -5.86 -2.55 -1.27
N THR A 91 -6.78 -3.13 -2.05
CA THR A 91 -8.15 -3.40 -1.58
C THR A 91 -8.15 -4.26 -0.32
N ARG A 92 -7.35 -5.33 -0.27
CA ARG A 92 -7.24 -6.20 0.92
C ARG A 92 -6.66 -5.48 2.13
N VAL A 93 -5.74 -4.54 1.93
CA VAL A 93 -5.20 -3.73 3.03
C VAL A 93 -6.26 -2.78 3.56
N LEU A 94 -7.04 -2.14 2.68
CA LEU A 94 -8.17 -1.28 3.07
C LEU A 94 -9.23 -2.07 3.85
N GLU A 95 -9.65 -3.24 3.35
CA GLU A 95 -10.59 -4.14 4.05
C GLU A 95 -10.08 -4.52 5.46
N ARG A 96 -8.78 -4.77 5.61
CA ARG A 96 -8.17 -5.07 6.92
C ARG A 96 -8.18 -3.87 7.86
N ILE A 97 -7.96 -2.65 7.34
CA ILE A 97 -8.03 -1.42 8.13
C ILE A 97 -9.46 -1.22 8.62
N GLU A 98 -10.44 -1.33 7.74
CA GLU A 98 -11.87 -1.23 8.08
C GLU A 98 -12.25 -2.24 9.16
N GLN A 99 -11.90 -3.51 8.98
CA GLN A 99 -12.15 -4.55 9.99
C GLN A 99 -11.50 -4.23 11.34
N THR A 100 -10.27 -3.73 11.33
CA THR A 100 -9.56 -3.36 12.56
C THR A 100 -10.28 -2.19 13.27
N LEU A 101 -10.77 -1.21 12.51
CA LEU A 101 -11.50 -0.05 13.02
C LEU A 101 -12.88 -0.41 13.58
N GLU A 102 -13.63 -1.29 12.91
CA GLU A 102 -14.93 -1.78 13.39
C GLU A 102 -14.80 -2.51 14.73
N GLU A 103 -13.76 -3.31 14.88
CA GLU A 103 -13.46 -4.05 16.12
C GLU A 103 -12.97 -3.14 17.26
N THR A 104 -12.38 -1.97 16.94
CA THR A 104 -12.00 -0.96 17.94
C THR A 104 -13.10 0.03 18.29
N GLY A 105 -14.06 0.24 17.38
CA GLY A 105 -15.12 1.25 17.51
C GLY A 105 -16.33 0.87 18.38
N GLY A 106 -16.44 -0.39 18.83
CA GLY A 106 -17.47 -0.80 19.80
C GLY A 106 -18.92 -0.53 19.36
N GLY A 107 -19.38 -1.23 18.32
CA GLY A 107 -20.80 -1.42 18.03
C GLY A 107 -21.20 -2.89 18.25
N ALA A 108 -22.33 -3.13 18.93
CA ALA A 108 -22.89 -4.44 19.30
C ALA A 108 -22.81 -5.52 18.20
N PRO A 109 -22.78 -6.83 18.55
CA PRO A 109 -22.60 -7.90 17.57
C PRO A 109 -23.84 -8.00 16.66
N ALA A 110 -23.77 -7.39 15.48
CA ALA A 110 -24.63 -7.76 14.37
C ALA A 110 -24.10 -9.09 13.82
N GLN A 111 -24.84 -10.16 14.06
CA GLN A 111 -24.62 -11.49 13.50
C GLN A 111 -24.54 -11.37 11.97
N SER A 112 -23.32 -11.41 11.42
CA SER A 112 -23.11 -11.66 9.99
C SER A 112 -22.77 -13.14 9.82
N LYS A 113 -23.61 -13.82 9.05
CA LYS A 113 -23.54 -15.25 8.78
C LYS A 113 -22.20 -15.59 8.14
N THR A 114 -21.49 -16.52 8.77
CA THR A 114 -20.34 -17.22 8.23
C THR A 114 -20.72 -17.93 6.93
N GLU A 115 -20.41 -17.34 5.77
CA GLU A 115 -20.22 -18.11 4.56
C GLU A 115 -18.78 -18.61 4.50
N THR A 116 -18.65 -19.89 4.77
CA THR A 116 -17.46 -20.71 4.63
C THR A 116 -16.99 -20.70 3.16
N ARG A 117 -16.14 -19.75 2.76
CA ARG A 117 -15.44 -19.81 1.46
C ARG A 117 -14.01 -20.28 1.65
N SER A 118 -13.80 -21.54 1.27
CA SER A 118 -12.56 -22.31 1.14
C SER A 118 -11.24 -21.56 1.29
N LYS A 119 -10.52 -21.90 2.36
CA LYS A 119 -9.13 -21.51 2.64
C LYS A 119 -8.06 -22.25 1.80
N SER A 120 -8.42 -22.96 0.73
CA SER A 120 -7.49 -23.93 0.11
C SER A 120 -6.79 -23.47 -1.17
N SER A 121 -7.01 -22.25 -1.66
CA SER A 121 -6.42 -21.81 -2.96
C SER A 121 -5.31 -20.76 -2.83
N LEU A 122 -5.00 -20.31 -1.61
CA LEU A 122 -4.26 -19.05 -1.37
C LEU A 122 -2.72 -19.17 -1.35
N SER A 123 -2.15 -20.33 -1.67
CA SER A 123 -0.71 -20.56 -1.56
C SER A 123 0.00 -20.88 -2.89
N ARG A 124 -0.69 -20.91 -4.04
CA ARG A 124 -0.11 -21.50 -5.27
C ARG A 124 0.17 -20.55 -6.44
N GLU A 125 -0.19 -19.27 -6.40
CA GLU A 125 0.00 -18.38 -7.56
C GLU A 125 0.72 -17.08 -7.20
N LEU A 126 1.83 -17.16 -6.46
CA LEU A 126 2.88 -16.13 -6.51
C LEU A 126 4.10 -16.77 -7.17
N SER A 127 4.12 -16.83 -8.51
CA SER A 127 5.39 -16.95 -9.23
C SER A 127 5.88 -15.54 -9.51
N PRO A 128 7.05 -15.14 -8.97
CA PRO A 128 7.59 -13.81 -9.20
C PRO A 128 7.99 -13.65 -10.67
N GLU A 129 7.40 -12.68 -11.37
CA GLU A 129 7.99 -12.16 -12.61
C GLU A 129 9.40 -11.63 -12.28
N PRO A 130 10.40 -11.84 -13.17
CA PRO A 130 11.74 -11.33 -12.90
C PRO A 130 11.72 -9.80 -12.83
N ALA A 131 12.36 -9.26 -11.81
CA ALA A 131 12.57 -7.82 -11.67
C ALA A 131 13.15 -7.23 -12.97
N PRO A 132 12.82 -5.97 -13.33
CA PRO A 132 13.38 -5.34 -14.51
C PRO A 132 14.92 -5.38 -14.46
N PRO A 133 15.61 -5.54 -15.60
CA PRO A 133 17.06 -5.60 -15.64
C PRO A 133 17.65 -4.34 -15.00
N GLY A 134 18.39 -4.53 -13.89
CA GLY A 134 18.92 -3.45 -13.04
C GLY A 134 18.26 -3.33 -11.65
N GLY A 135 17.22 -4.11 -11.36
CA GLY A 135 16.52 -4.09 -10.08
C GLY A 135 15.62 -2.86 -9.90
N TRP A 136 14.74 -2.91 -8.89
CA TRP A 136 13.93 -1.75 -8.51
C TRP A 136 14.77 -0.72 -7.75
N PRO A 137 14.51 0.59 -7.92
CA PRO A 137 15.25 1.62 -7.19
C PRO A 137 15.13 1.44 -5.67
N VAL A 138 16.25 1.59 -4.96
CA VAL A 138 16.28 1.64 -3.49
C VAL A 138 15.66 2.97 -3.04
N LEU A 139 14.83 2.95 -2.00
CA LEU A 139 14.30 4.17 -1.39
C LEU A 139 15.38 4.76 -0.47
N ASP A 140 15.62 6.06 -0.60
CA ASP A 140 16.59 6.79 0.21
C ASP A 140 15.85 7.66 1.24
N ALA A 141 16.43 7.87 2.42
CA ALA A 141 15.85 8.74 3.44
C ALA A 141 15.75 10.21 3.00
N SER A 142 16.51 10.61 1.97
CA SER A 142 16.43 11.93 1.35
C SER A 142 15.28 12.06 0.32
N ASP A 143 14.65 10.96 -0.09
CA ASP A 143 13.49 11.00 -0.97
C ASP A 143 12.25 11.46 -0.19
N TYR A 144 11.45 12.36 -0.78
CA TYR A 144 10.12 12.62 -0.23
C TYR A 144 9.15 11.50 -0.63
N LEU A 145 9.03 10.48 0.24
CA LEU A 145 8.36 9.22 -0.06
C LEU A 145 6.87 9.35 -0.45
N TYR A 146 6.16 10.34 0.09
CA TYR A 146 4.76 10.58 -0.28
C TYR A 146 4.60 10.85 -1.79
N ASP A 147 5.47 11.68 -2.38
CA ASP A 147 5.44 11.96 -3.82
C ASP A 147 5.66 10.69 -4.64
N LEU A 148 6.60 9.85 -4.21
CA LEU A 148 6.90 8.59 -4.87
C LEU A 148 5.73 7.60 -4.76
N VAL A 149 5.07 7.49 -3.60
CA VAL A 149 3.87 6.66 -3.44
C VAL A 149 2.78 7.10 -4.41
N VAL A 150 2.50 8.40 -4.47
CA VAL A 150 1.44 8.94 -5.33
C VAL A 150 1.78 8.75 -6.81
N LEU A 151 3.01 8.98 -7.22
CA LEU A 151 3.46 8.71 -8.59
C LEU A 151 3.34 7.23 -8.96
N GLY A 152 3.72 6.33 -8.05
CA GLY A 152 3.55 4.90 -8.23
C GLY A 152 2.08 4.52 -8.42
N LEU A 153 1.20 5.05 -7.59
CA LEU A 153 -0.24 4.81 -7.70
C LEU A 153 -0.81 5.32 -9.03
N LEU A 154 -0.48 6.55 -9.43
CA LEU A 154 -0.96 7.14 -10.68
C LEU A 154 -0.44 6.39 -11.92
N ARG A 155 0.80 5.90 -11.88
CA ARG A 155 1.38 5.07 -12.93
C ARG A 155 0.57 3.79 -13.13
N GLU A 156 0.23 3.11 -12.05
CA GLU A 156 -0.58 1.90 -12.11
C GLU A 156 -2.00 2.26 -12.59
N LEU A 157 -2.71 3.19 -11.95
CA LEU A 157 -4.05 3.60 -12.41
C LEU A 157 -4.15 3.99 -13.90
N SER A 158 -3.09 4.58 -14.45
CA SER A 158 -3.01 4.94 -15.87
C SER A 158 -2.87 3.72 -16.81
N ARG A 159 -2.19 2.65 -16.38
CA ARG A 159 -1.97 1.43 -17.18
C ARG A 159 -3.22 0.56 -17.27
N MET A 160 -4.02 0.50 -16.20
CA MET A 160 -5.30 -0.21 -16.15
C MET A 160 -6.29 0.38 -17.15
N ARG A 161 -6.31 1.70 -17.28
CA ARG A 161 -7.20 2.40 -18.23
C ARG A 161 -6.84 2.17 -19.69
N LEU A 162 -5.65 1.67 -19.99
CA LEU A 162 -5.18 1.37 -21.35
C LEU A 162 -5.38 -0.10 -21.73
N THR A 163 -5.79 -0.97 -20.80
CA THR A 163 -5.95 -2.42 -21.00
C THR A 163 -7.39 -2.92 -20.84
N GLY A 164 -8.37 -2.00 -20.68
CA GLY A 164 -9.81 -2.28 -20.66
C GLY A 164 -10.50 -1.60 -21.82
#